data_AF-A0A368G3G5-F1
#
_entry.id   AF-A0A368G3G5-F1
#
_cell.length_a   1.000
_cell.length_b   1.000
_cell.length_c   1.000
_cell.angle_alpha   90.00
_cell.angle_beta   90.00
_cell.angle_gamma   90.00
#
_symmetry.space_group_name_H-M   'P 1'
#
loop_
_entity.id
_entity.type
_entity.pdbx_description
1 polymer ?
#
loop_
_entity_poly.entity_id
_entity_poly.type
_entity_poly.pdbx_seq_one_letter_code
_entity_poly.pdbx_strand_id
1 'polypeptide(L)'
;MEQIEKFAVSDDAISDKQVTFKDHDLREYLNLMKPSTKRIGCAEVLCKENGVNKYRAFCITDREPLKDNDMVYKAGKGGCDKGENCPNGFTCEIGMCARTKP
;
A
#
# COMPACT_ATOMS: atom_id res chain seq x y z
N MET A 1 3.86 -20.67 7.47
CA MET A 1 3.27 -19.78 8.48
C MET A 1 4.33 -18.91 9.15
N GLU A 2 5.50 -19.46 9.48
CA GLU A 2 6.61 -18.74 10.14
C GLU A 2 6.99 -17.37 9.52
N GLN A 3 7.02 -17.25 8.18
CA GLN A 3 7.30 -15.98 7.50
C GLN A 3 6.17 -14.95 7.65
N ILE A 4 4.91 -15.40 7.71
CA ILE A 4 3.76 -14.52 7.92
C ILE A 4 3.77 -14.00 9.35
N GLU A 5 4.04 -14.87 10.32
CA GLU A 5 4.15 -14.47 11.73
C GLU A 5 5.30 -13.49 11.97
N LYS A 6 6.40 -13.62 11.20
CA LYS A 6 7.57 -12.74 11.32
C LYS A 6 7.37 -11.35 10.69
N PHE A 7 6.56 -11.24 9.64
CA PHE A 7 6.39 -10.02 8.86
C PHE A 7 4.93 -9.55 8.80
N ALA A 8 4.09 -10.00 9.74
CA ALA A 8 2.75 -9.51 9.90
C ALA A 8 2.78 -8.07 10.42
N VAL A 9 1.74 -7.32 10.06
CA VAL A 9 1.43 -6.05 10.73
C VAL A 9 1.17 -6.37 12.21
N SER A 10 1.77 -5.59 13.11
CA SER A 10 1.67 -5.83 14.55
C SER A 10 0.23 -5.68 15.06
N ASP A 11 -0.15 -6.51 16.04
CA ASP A 11 -1.51 -6.48 16.59
C ASP A 11 -1.88 -5.11 17.16
N ASP A 12 -0.92 -4.37 17.74
CA ASP A 12 -1.17 -3.04 18.30
C ASP A 12 -1.32 -1.95 17.21
N ALA A 13 -0.94 -2.24 15.97
CA ALA A 13 -1.20 -1.41 14.81
C ALA A 13 -2.59 -1.64 14.20
N ILE A 14 -3.31 -2.69 14.64
CA ILE A 14 -4.61 -3.10 14.11
C ILE A 14 -5.70 -2.80 15.14
N SER A 15 -6.83 -2.28 14.67
CA SER A 15 -8.04 -2.10 15.46
C SER A 15 -9.27 -2.43 14.63
N ASP A 16 -10.42 -2.57 15.29
CA ASP A 16 -11.72 -2.76 14.61
C ASP A 16 -12.09 -1.63 13.65
N LYS A 17 -11.39 -0.48 13.71
CA LYS A 17 -11.67 0.70 12.89
C LYS A 17 -10.66 0.91 11.76
N GLN A 18 -9.39 0.58 11.99
CA GLN A 18 -8.31 0.97 11.09
C GLN A 18 -7.01 0.23 11.39
N VAL A 19 -6.12 0.29 10.40
CA VAL A 19 -4.70 -0.05 10.54
C VAL A 19 -3.88 1.24 10.56
N THR A 20 -2.97 1.36 11.51
CA THR A 20 -2.05 2.50 11.68
C THR A 20 -0.60 2.12 11.37
N PHE A 21 0.19 3.06 10.89
CA PHE A 21 1.58 2.81 10.58
C PHE A 21 2.44 2.80 11.86
N LYS A 22 2.96 1.62 12.21
CA LYS A 22 3.92 1.41 13.32
C LYS A 22 5.09 0.49 12.92
N ASP A 23 4.85 -0.42 11.97
CA ASP A 23 5.86 -1.39 11.51
C ASP A 23 6.77 -0.81 10.42
N HIS A 24 7.92 -0.28 10.82
CA HIS A 24 8.87 0.35 9.88
C HIS A 24 9.43 -0.61 8.82
N ASP A 25 9.60 -1.89 9.15
CA ASP A 25 10.08 -2.92 8.22
C ASP A 25 9.09 -3.18 7.07
N LEU A 26 7.81 -2.85 7.29
CA LEU A 26 6.74 -2.99 6.30
C LEU A 26 6.43 -1.67 5.58
N ARG A 27 7.27 -0.63 5.72
CA ARG A 27 7.02 0.72 5.18
C ARG A 27 6.63 0.71 3.71
N GLU A 28 7.34 -0.02 2.86
CA GLU A 28 7.06 -0.01 1.41
C GLU A 28 5.71 -0.68 1.09
N TYR A 29 5.44 -1.82 1.72
CA TYR A 29 4.15 -2.49 1.62
C TYR A 29 3.01 -1.60 2.11
N LEU A 30 3.13 -1.01 3.30
CA LEU A 30 2.07 -0.19 3.89
C LEU A 30 1.83 1.11 3.11
N ASN A 31 2.86 1.71 2.51
CA ASN A 31 2.67 2.86 1.61
C ASN A 31 1.89 2.47 0.34
N LEU A 32 2.09 1.27 -0.18
CA LEU A 32 1.36 0.75 -1.33
C LEU A 32 -0.12 0.48 -1.00
N MET A 33 -0.41 0.02 0.22
CA MET A 33 -1.77 -0.33 0.67
C MET A 33 -2.67 0.87 0.97
N LYS A 34 -2.18 2.12 0.87
CA LYS A 34 -2.98 3.32 1.11
C LYS A 34 -4.12 3.43 0.09
N PRO A 35 -5.41 3.39 0.48
CA PRO A 35 -6.55 3.49 -0.45
C PRO A 35 -6.61 4.82 -1.20
N SER A 36 -5.93 5.83 -0.65
CA SER A 36 -5.85 7.16 -1.24
C SER A 36 -4.85 7.25 -2.40
N THR A 37 -3.93 6.28 -2.54
CA THR A 37 -2.96 6.20 -3.64
C THR A 37 -3.69 5.86 -4.94
N LYS A 38 -3.53 6.71 -5.96
CA LYS A 38 -4.23 6.57 -7.25
C LYS A 38 -3.28 6.41 -8.42
N ARG A 39 -1.99 6.70 -8.23
CA ARG A 39 -0.96 6.58 -9.27
C ARG A 39 0.32 6.06 -8.65
N ILE A 40 1.01 5.23 -9.42
CA ILE A 40 2.35 4.72 -9.12
C ILE A 40 3.20 4.90 -10.37
N GLY A 41 4.43 5.39 -10.19
CA GLY A 41 5.44 5.47 -11.23
C GLY A 41 6.68 4.73 -10.75
N CYS A 42 7.23 3.86 -11.58
CA CYS A 42 8.42 3.07 -11.25
C CYS A 42 9.52 3.34 -12.27
N ALA A 43 10.76 3.25 -11.82
CA ALA A 43 11.93 3.32 -12.67
C ALA A 43 12.96 2.31 -12.18
N GLU A 44 13.74 1.79 -13.14
CA GLU A 44 14.87 0.91 -12.87
C GLU A 44 16.13 1.42 -13.54
N VAL A 45 17.27 1.11 -12.94
CA VAL A 45 18.58 1.45 -13.48
C VAL A 45 19.59 0.36 -13.14
N LEU A 46 20.41 0.02 -14.13
CA LEU A 46 21.58 -0.84 -13.96
C LEU A 46 22.84 0.02 -14.04
N CYS A 47 23.56 0.13 -12.93
CA CYS A 47 24.80 0.89 -12.82
C CYS A 47 25.98 -0.08 -12.67
N LYS A 48 27.10 0.16 -13.35
CA LYS A 48 28.35 -0.56 -13.09
C LYS A 48 29.25 0.30 -12.21
N GLU A 49 29.41 -0.08 -10.95
CA GLU A 49 30.23 0.64 -9.96
C GLU A 49 31.35 -0.29 -9.46
N ASN A 50 32.62 0.14 -9.59
CA ASN A 50 33.80 -0.65 -9.20
C ASN A 50 33.83 -2.07 -9.78
N GLY A 51 33.38 -2.23 -11.03
CA GLY A 51 33.32 -3.53 -11.70
C GLY A 51 32.11 -4.40 -11.33
N VAL A 52 31.29 -3.99 -10.35
CA VAL A 52 30.08 -4.69 -9.91
C VAL A 52 28.84 -4.09 -10.55
N ASN A 53 27.97 -4.94 -11.10
CA ASN A 53 26.66 -4.53 -11.60
C ASN A 53 25.69 -4.33 -10.42
N LYS A 54 25.24 -3.09 -10.21
CA LYS A 54 24.23 -2.71 -9.23
C LYS A 54 22.92 -2.45 -9.94
N TYR A 55 21.92 -3.26 -9.64
CA TYR A 55 20.55 -3.05 -10.09
C TYR A 55 19.78 -2.29 -9.01
N ARG A 56 19.05 -1.24 -9.40
CA ARG A 56 18.15 -0.49 -8.52
C ARG A 56 16.81 -0.34 -9.22
N ALA A 57 15.75 -0.71 -8.53
CA ALA A 57 14.38 -0.39 -8.89
C ALA A 57 13.77 0.45 -7.77
N PHE A 58 13.02 1.48 -8.12
CA PHE A 58 12.26 2.26 -7.15
C PHE A 58 10.90 2.64 -7.74
N CYS A 59 9.90 2.73 -6.87
CA CYS A 59 8.59 3.23 -7.21
C CYS A 59 8.25 4.41 -6.32
N ILE A 60 7.51 5.37 -6.87
CA ILE A 60 6.92 6.49 -6.16
C ILE A 60 5.41 6.49 -6.38
N THR A 61 4.68 6.97 -5.39
CA THR A 61 3.21 7.12 -5.46
C THR A 61 2.83 8.59 -5.51
N ASP A 62 1.56 8.89 -5.82
CA ASP A 62 1.02 10.26 -5.74
C ASP A 62 0.68 10.71 -4.31
N ARG A 63 1.28 10.06 -3.30
CA ARG A 63 1.06 10.32 -1.88
C ARG A 63 2.38 10.46 -1.14
N GLU A 64 2.35 11.29 -0.10
CA GLU A 64 3.47 11.39 0.85
C GLU A 64 3.69 10.05 1.57
N PRO A 65 4.95 9.72 1.93
CA PRO A 65 5.25 8.57 2.77
C PRO A 65 4.53 8.62 4.12
N LEU A 66 4.13 7.46 4.64
CA LEU A 66 3.55 7.32 5.99
C LEU A 66 4.52 7.80 7.07
N LYS A 67 3.97 8.57 8.01
CA LYS A 67 4.56 8.95 9.29
C LYS A 67 3.96 8.09 10.40
N ASP A 68 4.65 8.05 11.54
CA ASP A 68 4.24 7.20 12.66
C ASP A 68 2.83 7.55 13.12
N ASN A 69 2.02 6.52 13.31
CA ASN A 69 0.59 6.59 13.65
C ASN A 69 -0.33 7.13 12.55
N ASP A 70 0.17 7.41 11.33
CA ASP A 70 -0.70 7.68 10.20
C ASP A 70 -1.63 6.49 9.95
N MET A 71 -2.89 6.75 9.60
CA MET A 71 -3.82 5.72 9.17
C MET A 71 -3.42 5.19 7.79
N VAL A 72 -3.19 3.88 7.68
CA VAL A 72 -2.91 3.21 6.42
C VAL A 72 -4.21 3.02 5.63
N TYR A 73 -5.16 2.30 6.23
CA TYR A 73 -6.51 2.10 5.69
C TYR A 73 -7.52 1.86 6.82
N LYS A 74 -8.81 2.07 6.50
CA LYS A 74 -9.92 1.75 7.40
C LYS A 74 -10.24 0.26 7.34
N ALA A 75 -10.50 -0.35 8.49
CA ALA A 75 -11.09 -1.68 8.54
C ALA A 75 -12.51 -1.62 7.95
N GLY A 76 -12.93 -2.70 7.31
CA GLY A 76 -14.22 -2.77 6.63
C GLY A 76 -14.55 -4.21 6.21
N LYS A 77 -15.64 -4.37 5.45
CA LYS A 77 -16.18 -5.70 5.10
C LYS A 77 -15.37 -6.48 4.05
N GLY A 78 -14.21 -5.99 3.64
CA GLY A 78 -13.32 -6.67 2.70
C GLY A 78 -13.39 -6.19 1.25
N GLY A 79 -13.92 -4.99 0.99
CA GLY A 79 -13.90 -4.35 -0.34
C GLY A 79 -15.26 -3.85 -0.80
N CYS A 80 -15.27 -3.16 -1.95
CA CYS A 80 -16.50 -2.61 -2.53
C CYS A 80 -17.48 -3.66 -3.06
N ASP A 81 -17.03 -4.91 -3.20
CA ASP A 81 -17.83 -6.07 -3.60
C ASP A 81 -18.45 -6.80 -2.39
N LYS A 82 -18.05 -6.42 -1.16
CA LYS A 82 -18.54 -6.97 0.11
C LYS A 82 -19.41 -6.00 0.91
N GLY A 83 -19.96 -5.00 0.24
CA GLY A 83 -20.91 -4.05 0.82
C GLY A 83 -20.32 -2.73 1.30
N GLU A 84 -19.05 -2.45 0.98
CA GLU A 84 -18.51 -1.09 1.02
C GLU A 84 -18.85 -0.34 -0.29
N ASN A 85 -18.91 0.98 -0.25
CA ASN A 85 -19.21 1.79 -1.43
C ASN A 85 -17.98 2.54 -1.94
N CYS A 86 -17.81 2.59 -3.25
CA CYS A 86 -16.79 3.42 -3.86
C CYS A 86 -17.18 4.91 -3.82
N PRO A 87 -16.19 5.82 -3.73
CA PRO A 87 -16.45 7.25 -3.88
C PRO A 87 -17.07 7.60 -5.24
N ASN A 88 -17.77 8.73 -5.31
CA ASN A 88 -18.34 9.23 -6.57
C ASN A 88 -17.29 9.30 -7.69
N GLY A 89 -17.66 8.85 -8.89
CA GLY A 89 -16.76 8.79 -10.05
C GLY A 89 -15.83 7.57 -10.07
N PHE A 90 -16.06 6.60 -9.20
CA PHE A 90 -15.38 5.30 -9.19
C PHE A 90 -16.41 4.17 -9.27
N THR A 91 -16.00 3.07 -9.89
CA THR A 91 -16.76 1.83 -10.00
C THR A 91 -16.03 0.71 -9.27
N CYS A 92 -16.78 -0.26 -8.76
CA CYS A 92 -16.18 -1.43 -8.12
C CYS A 92 -15.65 -2.41 -9.17
N GLU A 93 -14.36 -2.70 -9.11
CA GLU A 93 -13.68 -3.70 -9.94
C GLU A 93 -12.91 -4.65 -9.02
N ILE A 94 -13.34 -5.91 -8.93
CA ILE A 94 -12.66 -6.97 -8.16
C ILE A 94 -12.37 -6.54 -6.70
N GLY A 95 -13.35 -5.91 -6.04
CA GLY A 95 -13.24 -5.44 -4.65
C GLY A 95 -12.46 -4.13 -4.45
N MET A 96 -11.92 -3.54 -5.52
CA MET A 96 -11.23 -2.24 -5.51
C MET A 96 -12.01 -1.16 -6.27
N CYS A 97 -11.84 0.09 -5.85
CA CYS A 97 -12.45 1.23 -6.53
C CYS A 97 -11.58 1.70 -7.70
N ALA A 98 -12.03 1.48 -8.92
CA ALA A 98 -11.38 1.91 -10.15
C ALA A 98 -12.04 3.19 -10.69
N ARG A 99 -11.25 4.05 -11.36
CA ARG A 99 -11.82 5.19 -12.08
C ARG A 99 -12.69 4.66 -13.21
N THR A 100 -13.87 5.24 -13.39
CA THR A 100 -14.70 4.95 -14.56
C THR A 100 -13.86 5.25 -15.80
N LYS A 101 -13.72 4.27 -16.70
CA LYS A 101 -13.01 4.47 -17.97
C LYS A 101 -13.71 5.63 -18.71
N PRO A 102 -12.96 6.63 -19.21
CA PRO A 102 -13.54 7.69 -20.04
C PRO A 102 -14.17 7.11 -21.32
#